data_AF-A0A2N0NLC8-F1
#
_entry.id   AF-A0A2N0NLC8-F1
#
_cell.length_a   1.000
_cell.length_b   1.000
_cell.length_c   1.000
_cell.angle_alpha   90.00
_cell.angle_beta   90.00
_cell.angle_gamma   90.00
#
_symmetry.space_group_name_H-M   'P 1'
#
loop_
_entity.id
_entity.type
_entity.pdbx_description
1 polymer ?
#
loop_
_entity_poly.entity_id
_entity_poly.type
_entity_poly.pdbx_seq_one_letter_code
_entity_poly.pdbx_strand_id
1 'polypeptide(L)'
;MGTSISELVALEEKLKHEKTIDDLCIEDEKSNTSETEDIYLKIYSSGTLTNGEIIYATSKYFGHSRFSDIAIAMESVNDYLTDNGICYGKVLILAEISLLPNNHPTFPIAFIRWYDYCSKQHLTKYGCSHMKLINSYDIIPFDSIVKVVHMVKRFDYQNEFFVNKFIFN
;
A
#
# COMPACT_ATOMS: atom_id res chain seq x y z
N MET A 1 5.80 16.34 10.44
CA MET A 1 6.67 15.59 11.36
C MET A 1 6.70 14.19 10.79
N GLY A 2 7.84 13.78 10.23
CA GLY A 2 7.97 12.49 9.54
C GLY A 2 8.09 11.38 10.57
N THR A 3 7.11 10.48 10.57
CA THR A 3 7.14 9.19 11.25
C THR A 3 8.31 8.40 10.67
N SER A 4 9.38 8.16 11.42
CA SER A 4 10.56 7.49 10.89
C SER A 4 10.32 5.98 10.77
N ILE A 5 10.90 5.37 9.74
CA ILE A 5 10.90 3.92 9.44
C ILE A 5 11.14 3.05 10.69
N SER A 6 11.93 3.56 11.64
CA SER A 6 12.18 2.93 12.93
C SER A 6 10.91 2.62 13.74
N GLU A 7 9.85 3.43 13.64
CA GLU A 7 8.61 3.23 14.39
C GLU A 7 7.75 2.11 13.78
N LEU A 8 7.79 1.95 12.45
CA LEU A 8 7.14 0.85 11.74
C LEU A 8 7.87 -0.47 11.95
N VAL A 9 9.21 -0.44 11.97
CA VAL A 9 10.02 -1.61 12.33
C VAL A 9 9.74 -2.04 13.78
N ALA A 10 9.60 -1.09 14.71
CA ALA A 10 9.20 -1.39 16.08
C ALA A 10 7.78 -1.99 16.17
N LEU A 11 6.85 -1.52 15.34
CA LEU A 11 5.50 -2.10 15.24
C LEU A 11 5.54 -3.53 14.68
N GLU A 12 6.34 -3.79 13.64
CA GLU A 12 6.54 -5.13 13.09
C GLU A 12 7.17 -6.09 14.11
N GLU A 13 8.17 -5.64 14.86
CA GLU A 13 8.80 -6.45 15.91
C GLU A 13 7.83 -6.78 17.04
N LYS A 14 6.99 -5.80 17.43
CA LYS A 14 5.89 -6.01 18.39
C LYS A 14 4.88 -7.03 17.86
N LEU A 15 4.40 -6.87 16.63
CA LEU A 15 3.46 -7.80 15.99
C LEU A 15 4.05 -9.20 15.78
N LYS A 16 5.37 -9.33 15.55
CA LYS A 16 6.07 -10.63 15.47
C LYS A 16 6.17 -11.34 16.83
N HIS A 17 6.20 -10.59 17.94
CA HIS A 17 6.21 -11.16 19.29
C HIS A 17 4.82 -11.64 19.73
N GLU A 18 3.77 -11.03 19.19
CA GLU A 18 2.38 -11.46 19.35
C GLU A 18 2.08 -12.66 18.44
N LYS A 19 2.69 -13.80 18.76
CA LYS A 19 2.32 -15.08 18.15
C LYS A 19 0.86 -15.38 18.47
N THR A 20 -0.02 -15.23 17.48
CA THR A 20 -1.03 -16.20 16.98
C THR A 20 -2.14 -15.43 16.23
N ILE A 21 -1.92 -15.07 14.96
CA ILE A 21 -3.02 -14.63 14.07
C ILE A 21 -3.70 -15.88 13.46
N ASP A 22 -4.04 -16.85 14.30
CA ASP A 22 -4.85 -18.02 13.90
C ASP A 22 -6.20 -18.08 14.63
N ASP A 23 -6.43 -17.21 15.62
CA ASP A 23 -7.68 -17.16 16.40
C ASP A 23 -8.45 -15.84 16.21
N LEU A 24 -8.69 -15.42 14.96
CA LEU A 24 -9.80 -14.48 14.69
C LEU A 24 -11.14 -15.23 14.80
N CYS A 25 -11.41 -15.82 15.96
CA CYS A 25 -12.69 -16.39 16.31
C CYS A 25 -13.62 -15.24 16.74
N ILE A 26 -14.68 -15.02 15.96
CA ILE A 26 -15.82 -14.24 16.43
C ILE A 26 -16.58 -15.15 17.38
N GLU A 27 -16.30 -15.10 18.69
CA GLU A 27 -17.18 -15.68 19.70
C GLU A 27 -17.34 -14.77 20.93
N ASP A 28 -18.57 -14.77 21.44
CA ASP A 28 -19.15 -13.95 22.51
C ASP A 28 -18.42 -14.04 23.88
N GLU A 29 -18.63 -13.00 24.68
CA GLU A 29 -18.13 -12.72 26.04
C GLU A 29 -17.70 -13.92 26.92
N LYS A 30 -16.46 -13.89 27.47
CA LYS A 30 -16.16 -13.54 28.89
C LYS A 30 -14.67 -13.63 29.30
N SER A 31 -14.19 -12.52 29.87
CA SER A 31 -13.13 -12.29 30.88
C SER A 31 -11.97 -13.29 31.07
N ASN A 32 -10.76 -12.82 30.79
CA ASN A 32 -9.60 -12.85 31.71
C ASN A 32 -8.69 -11.66 31.38
N THR A 33 -8.47 -10.77 32.35
CA THR A 33 -7.68 -9.54 32.20
C THR A 33 -6.18 -9.86 32.14
N SER A 34 -5.68 -10.05 30.92
CA SER A 34 -4.37 -9.55 30.50
C SER A 34 -4.60 -8.10 30.03
N GLU A 35 -3.64 -7.20 30.22
CA GLU A 35 -3.68 -5.89 29.55
C GLU A 35 -3.60 -6.15 28.03
N THR A 36 -4.75 -6.28 27.36
CA THR A 36 -4.83 -6.46 25.92
C THR A 36 -4.63 -5.09 25.29
N GLU A 37 -3.52 -4.91 24.56
CA GLU A 37 -3.35 -3.75 23.69
C GLU A 37 -4.38 -3.88 22.57
N ASP A 38 -5.48 -3.13 22.66
CA ASP A 38 -6.51 -3.14 21.61
C ASP A 38 -5.96 -2.44 20.35
N ILE A 39 -6.07 -3.12 19.20
CA ILE A 39 -5.71 -2.58 17.88
C ILE A 39 -6.96 -2.02 17.19
N TYR A 40 -6.97 -0.73 16.90
CA TYR A 40 -8.03 -0.07 16.15
C TYR A 40 -7.60 0.20 14.71
N LEU A 41 -8.45 -0.21 13.77
CA LEU A 41 -8.26 0.05 12.35
C LEU A 41 -9.32 1.03 11.85
N LYS A 42 -8.90 2.21 11.39
CA LYS A 42 -9.78 3.19 10.76
C LYS A 42 -9.54 3.20 9.26
N ILE A 43 -10.54 2.79 8.48
CA ILE A 43 -10.46 2.70 7.02
C ILE A 43 -10.96 4.00 6.37
N TYR A 44 -10.21 4.49 5.39
CA TYR A 44 -10.51 5.71 4.64
C TYR A 44 -10.84 5.39 3.18
N SER A 45 -11.78 6.13 2.60
CA SER A 45 -12.09 6.05 1.17
C SER A 45 -11.08 6.79 0.29
N SER A 46 -10.33 7.73 0.88
CA SER A 46 -9.32 8.56 0.22
C SER A 46 -8.30 9.11 1.21
N GLY A 47 -7.11 9.45 0.72
CA GLY A 47 -6.05 10.14 1.46
C GLY A 47 -5.41 11.23 0.62
N THR A 48 -4.75 12.20 1.26
CA THR A 48 -4.04 13.29 0.57
C THR A 48 -2.55 13.14 0.80
N LEU A 49 -1.78 13.10 -0.28
CA LEU A 49 -0.31 13.05 -0.24
C LEU A 49 0.28 14.42 0.12
N THR A 50 1.55 14.41 0.52
CA THR A 50 2.32 15.64 0.82
C THR A 50 2.43 16.59 -0.37
N ASN A 51 2.40 16.05 -1.60
CA ASN A 51 2.38 16.83 -2.85
C ASN A 51 0.99 17.39 -3.21
N GLY A 52 -0.05 17.13 -2.38
CA GLY A 52 -1.42 17.59 -2.60
C GLY A 52 -2.29 16.68 -3.48
N GLU A 53 -1.74 15.59 -4.03
CA GLU A 53 -2.53 14.63 -4.81
C GLU A 53 -3.45 13.80 -3.91
N ILE A 54 -4.62 13.43 -4.44
CA ILE A 54 -5.61 12.61 -3.73
C ILE A 54 -5.55 11.16 -4.21
N ILE A 55 -5.34 10.25 -3.26
CA ILE A 55 -5.41 8.80 -3.45
C ILE A 55 -6.81 8.34 -3.10
N TYR A 56 -7.35 7.39 -3.86
CA TYR A 56 -8.65 6.76 -3.60
C TYR A 56 -8.49 5.26 -3.39
N ALA A 57 -9.24 4.74 -2.41
CA ALA A 57 -9.39 3.32 -2.13
C ALA A 57 -10.84 3.02 -1.74
N THR A 58 -11.74 3.11 -2.72
CA THR A 58 -13.18 2.95 -2.49
C THR A 58 -13.83 2.08 -3.54
N SER A 59 -14.65 1.13 -3.11
CA SER A 59 -15.42 0.26 -4.00
C SER A 59 -16.71 0.92 -4.51
N LYS A 60 -17.14 2.04 -3.94
CA LYS A 60 -18.41 2.73 -4.26
C LYS A 60 -18.20 4.24 -4.41
N TYR A 61 -17.64 4.66 -5.53
CA TYR A 61 -17.49 6.05 -5.95
C TYR A 61 -18.37 6.32 -7.17
N PHE A 62 -19.48 7.05 -7.01
CA PHE A 62 -20.49 7.27 -8.05
C PHE A 62 -20.94 5.98 -8.79
N GLY A 63 -21.14 4.90 -8.03
CA GLY A 63 -21.57 3.60 -8.60
C GLY A 63 -20.45 2.74 -9.20
N HIS A 64 -19.19 3.21 -9.15
CA HIS A 64 -18.03 2.48 -9.64
C HIS A 64 -16.93 2.37 -8.58
N SER A 65 -16.09 1.35 -8.67
CA SER A 65 -14.87 1.27 -7.86
C SER A 65 -13.85 2.31 -8.32
N ARG A 66 -13.22 3.01 -7.38
CA ARG A 66 -12.10 3.92 -7.63
C ARG A 66 -10.92 3.56 -6.72
N PHE A 67 -9.90 2.99 -7.34
CA PHE A 67 -8.65 2.58 -6.72
C PHE A 67 -7.49 3.23 -7.47
N SER A 68 -6.69 4.02 -6.78
CA SER A 68 -5.56 4.72 -7.37
C SER A 68 -4.39 3.78 -7.62
N ASP A 69 -3.69 3.99 -8.73
CA ASP A 69 -2.36 3.45 -8.96
C ASP A 69 -1.33 4.47 -8.45
N ILE A 70 -0.26 3.97 -7.82
CA ILE A 70 0.69 4.78 -7.08
C ILE A 70 2.13 4.42 -7.41
N ALA A 71 3.03 5.41 -7.31
CA ALA A 71 4.46 5.23 -7.28
C ALA A 71 4.94 5.17 -5.83
N ILE A 72 5.80 4.20 -5.52
CA ILE A 72 6.28 3.90 -4.18
C ILE A 72 7.81 4.01 -4.20
N ALA A 73 8.36 4.80 -3.29
CA ALA A 73 9.82 4.88 -3.11
C ALA A 73 10.30 3.65 -2.33
N MET A 74 11.30 2.96 -2.86
CA MET A 74 11.94 1.84 -2.18
C MET A 74 13.23 2.28 -1.50
N GLU A 75 13.42 1.86 -0.25
CA GLU A 75 14.65 2.10 0.52
C GLU A 75 15.78 1.14 0.14
N SER A 76 15.46 -0.10 -0.22
CA SER A 76 16.41 -1.11 -0.69
C SER A 76 16.21 -1.44 -2.18
N VAL A 77 17.12 -0.93 -3.03
CA VAL A 77 17.05 -1.12 -4.49
C VAL A 77 17.49 -2.53 -4.92
N ASN A 78 18.08 -3.32 -4.01
CA ASN A 78 18.77 -4.58 -4.38
C ASN A 78 17.85 -5.80 -4.55
N ASP A 79 16.68 -5.80 -3.92
CA ASP A 79 15.82 -7.00 -3.89
C ASP A 79 14.76 -7.00 -5.01
N TYR A 80 14.54 -5.85 -5.66
CA TYR A 80 13.48 -5.66 -6.65
C TYR A 80 13.99 -4.92 -7.89
N LEU A 81 13.40 -5.23 -9.05
CA LEU A 81 13.59 -4.41 -10.25
C LEU A 81 12.79 -3.13 -10.10
N THR A 82 13.48 -1.99 -10.05
CA THR A 82 12.87 -0.67 -9.86
C THR A 82 13.04 0.22 -11.10
N ASP A 83 12.15 1.18 -11.27
CA ASP A 83 12.31 2.31 -12.20
C ASP A 83 13.05 3.44 -11.46
N ASN A 84 14.38 3.37 -11.40
CA ASN A 84 15.23 4.31 -10.66
C ASN A 84 14.83 4.46 -9.17
N GLY A 85 14.65 3.35 -8.46
CA GLY A 85 14.24 3.34 -7.05
C GLY A 85 12.72 3.45 -6.83
N ILE A 86 11.92 3.53 -7.89
CA ILE A 86 10.46 3.55 -7.83
C ILE A 86 9.86 2.20 -8.21
N CYS A 87 8.92 1.73 -7.40
CA CYS A 87 8.02 0.63 -7.71
C CYS A 87 6.58 1.15 -7.88
N TYR A 88 5.69 0.31 -8.41
CA TYR A 88 4.31 0.69 -8.68
C TYR A 88 3.33 -0.27 -8.02
N GLY A 89 2.26 0.27 -7.45
CA GLY A 89 1.22 -0.52 -6.79
C GLY A 89 -0.18 0.03 -7.10
N LYS A 90 -1.19 -0.83 -6.99
CA LYS A 90 -2.60 -0.44 -6.95
C LYS A 90 -3.06 -0.45 -5.50
N VAL A 91 -3.59 0.68 -5.02
CA VAL A 91 -4.13 0.77 -3.66
C VAL A 91 -5.45 0.01 -3.58
N LEU A 92 -5.61 -0.80 -2.53
CA LEU A 92 -6.83 -1.55 -2.26
C LEU A 92 -7.53 -1.05 -0.99
N ILE A 93 -6.77 -0.68 0.04
CA ILE A 93 -7.30 -0.14 1.30
C ILE A 93 -6.37 0.99 1.75
N LEU A 94 -6.95 2.08 2.24
CA LEU A 94 -6.26 3.09 3.03
C LEU A 94 -6.76 2.96 4.46
N ALA A 95 -5.84 2.88 5.42
CA ALA A 95 -6.22 2.76 6.81
C ALA A 95 -5.21 3.44 7.74
N GLU A 96 -5.61 3.57 8.99
CA GLU A 96 -4.76 4.01 10.09
C GLU A 96 -4.88 3.02 11.23
N ILE A 97 -3.74 2.52 11.70
CA ILE A 97 -3.64 1.63 12.85
C ILE A 97 -3.37 2.48 14.10
N SER A 98 -4.10 2.21 15.18
CA SER A 98 -3.92 2.86 16.49
C SER A 98 -3.88 1.81 17.60
N LEU A 99 -2.98 1.97 18.57
CA LEU A 99 -2.82 1.10 19.75
C LEU A 99 -3.32 1.82 21.01
N LEU A 100 -4.26 1.22 21.76
CA LEU A 100 -4.75 1.73 23.05
C LEU A 100 -4.03 1.07 24.25
N PRO A 101 -4.03 1.67 25.47
CA PRO A 101 -4.80 2.86 25.91
C PRO A 101 -4.03 4.17 25.84
N ASN A 102 -2.76 4.14 25.45
CA ASN A 102 -1.93 5.33 25.45
C ASN A 102 -2.12 6.08 24.12
N ASN A 103 -2.05 7.42 24.14
CA ASN A 103 -2.10 8.29 22.95
C ASN A 103 -0.88 8.07 22.02
N HIS A 104 -0.66 6.83 21.59
CA HIS A 104 0.43 6.37 20.77
C HIS A 104 0.27 6.85 19.33
N PRO A 105 1.39 6.92 18.58
CA PRO A 105 1.36 7.34 17.20
C PRO A 105 0.39 6.48 16.39
N THR A 106 -0.39 7.14 15.55
CA THR A 106 -1.20 6.45 14.56
C THR A 106 -0.33 6.16 13.34
N PHE A 107 -0.51 4.98 12.76
CA PHE A 107 0.28 4.52 11.62
C PHE A 107 -0.60 4.53 10.37
N PRO A 108 -0.52 5.58 9.53
CA PRO A 108 -1.22 5.59 8.26
C PRO A 108 -0.55 4.59 7.32
N ILE A 109 -1.35 3.66 6.81
CA ILE A 109 -0.91 2.56 5.96
C ILE A 109 -1.77 2.46 4.69
N ALA A 110 -1.20 1.84 3.67
CA ALA A 110 -1.91 1.42 2.47
C ALA A 110 -1.71 -0.07 2.24
N PHE A 111 -2.82 -0.81 2.06
CA PHE A 111 -2.77 -2.16 1.53
C PHE A 111 -2.80 -2.10 0.01
N ILE A 112 -1.81 -2.71 -0.63
CA ILE A 112 -1.58 -2.56 -2.07
C ILE A 112 -1.44 -3.90 -2.76
N ARG A 113 -1.58 -3.87 -4.09
CA ARG A 113 -1.24 -4.95 -5.00
C ARG A 113 -0.15 -4.50 -5.97
N TRP A 114 0.91 -5.29 -6.10
CA TRP A 114 2.08 -4.90 -6.88
C TRP A 114 1.89 -4.97 -8.40
N TYR A 115 2.54 -4.04 -9.09
CA TYR A 115 2.90 -4.16 -10.49
C TYR A 115 4.36 -4.61 -10.59
N ASP A 116 4.62 -5.58 -11.47
CA ASP A 116 5.96 -6.09 -11.77
C ASP A 116 6.24 -5.98 -13.27
N TYR A 117 7.50 -5.95 -13.66
CA TYR A 117 7.88 -5.88 -15.06
C TYR A 117 7.42 -7.12 -15.82
N CYS A 118 6.88 -6.92 -17.02
CA CYS A 118 6.54 -8.03 -17.91
C CYS A 118 7.78 -8.83 -18.34
N SER A 119 8.94 -8.17 -18.43
CA SER A 119 10.22 -8.80 -18.78
C SER A 119 11.36 -8.15 -18.00
N LYS A 120 12.27 -8.98 -17.46
CA LYS A 120 13.50 -8.52 -16.79
C LYS A 120 14.54 -7.96 -17.78
N GLN A 121 14.47 -8.37 -19.05
CA GLN A 121 15.40 -7.94 -20.10
C GLN A 121 14.89 -6.71 -20.86
N HIS A 122 13.58 -6.60 -21.01
CA HIS A 122 12.92 -5.52 -21.74
C HIS A 122 11.96 -4.78 -20.81
N LEU A 123 12.54 -3.91 -19.98
CA LEU A 123 11.80 -3.13 -18.98
C LEU A 123 10.83 -2.12 -19.61
N THR A 124 11.15 -1.65 -20.82
CA THR A 124 10.35 -0.65 -21.53
C THR A 124 9.86 -1.18 -22.87
N LYS A 125 8.68 -0.71 -23.27
CA LYS A 125 8.08 -0.92 -24.58
C LYS A 125 7.42 0.39 -25.02
N TYR A 126 7.72 0.84 -26.24
CA TYR A 126 7.29 2.14 -26.76
C TYR A 126 7.71 3.33 -25.87
N GLY A 127 8.86 3.23 -25.19
CA GLY A 127 9.35 4.26 -24.27
C GLY A 127 8.65 4.29 -22.90
N CYS A 128 7.67 3.42 -22.66
CA CYS A 128 6.98 3.31 -21.37
C CYS A 128 7.41 2.05 -20.61
N SER A 129 7.41 2.11 -19.29
CA SER A 129 7.66 0.92 -18.45
C SER A 129 6.51 -0.09 -18.64
N HIS A 130 6.84 -1.33 -19.01
CA HIS A 130 5.87 -2.37 -19.36
C HIS A 130 5.64 -3.31 -18.18
N MET A 131 4.45 -3.21 -17.60
CA MET A 131 4.12 -3.78 -16.30
C MET A 131 3.00 -4.80 -16.40
N LYS A 132 2.96 -5.74 -15.45
CA LYS A 132 1.86 -6.66 -15.19
C LYS A 132 1.38 -6.48 -13.76
N LEU A 133 0.06 -6.49 -13.55
CA LEU A 133 -0.51 -6.55 -12.21
C LEU A 133 -0.42 -8.00 -11.70
N ILE A 134 0.30 -8.23 -10.60
CA ILE A 134 0.56 -9.58 -10.07
C ILE A 134 -0.21 -9.88 -8.77
N ASN A 135 -0.32 -11.15 -8.40
CA ASN A 135 -0.96 -11.58 -7.14
C ASN A 135 0.01 -11.52 -5.97
N SER A 136 0.66 -10.37 -5.79
CA SER A 136 1.52 -10.07 -4.64
C SER A 136 0.98 -8.80 -4.00
N TYR A 137 0.84 -8.85 -2.68
CA TYR A 137 0.17 -7.85 -1.87
C TYR A 137 1.04 -7.55 -0.67
N ASP A 138 1.06 -6.29 -0.26
CA ASP A 138 1.79 -5.85 0.92
C ASP A 138 1.05 -4.68 1.59
N ILE A 139 1.39 -4.47 2.86
CA ILE A 139 1.05 -3.26 3.60
C ILE A 139 2.29 -2.37 3.55
N ILE A 140 2.11 -1.14 3.08
CA ILE A 140 3.18 -0.14 3.05
C ILE A 140 2.82 1.05 3.93
N PRO A 141 3.81 1.78 4.47
CA PRO A 141 3.58 3.08 5.06
C PRO A 141 2.96 4.03 4.04
N PHE A 142 1.97 4.81 4.45
CA PHE A 142 1.35 5.80 3.55
C PHE A 142 2.37 6.82 3.05
N ASP A 143 3.36 7.18 3.88
CA ASP A 143 4.41 8.15 3.55
C ASP A 143 5.44 7.62 2.51
N SER A 144 5.46 6.30 2.23
CA SER A 144 6.29 5.73 1.16
C SER A 144 5.71 5.99 -0.23
N ILE A 145 4.47 6.49 -0.31
CA ILE A 145 3.79 6.80 -1.57
C ILE A 145 4.25 8.17 -2.07
N VAL A 146 4.90 8.18 -3.23
CA VAL A 146 5.49 9.39 -3.82
C VAL A 146 4.45 10.22 -4.56
N LYS A 147 3.63 9.54 -5.37
CA LYS A 147 2.64 10.19 -6.23
C LYS A 147 1.60 9.20 -6.75
N VAL A 148 0.49 9.73 -7.24
CA VAL A 148 -0.45 8.98 -8.08
C VAL A 148 0.17 8.80 -9.46
N VAL A 149 -0.02 7.63 -10.06
CA VAL A 149 0.38 7.35 -11.44
C VAL A 149 -0.82 6.87 -12.25
N HIS A 150 -0.73 7.00 -13.57
CA HIS A 150 -1.74 6.47 -14.47
C HIS A 150 -1.22 5.21 -15.17
N MET A 151 -1.84 4.07 -14.86
CA MET A 151 -1.55 2.79 -15.49
C MET A 151 -2.49 2.57 -16.67
N VAL A 152 -1.95 2.65 -17.89
CA VAL A 152 -2.74 2.46 -19.12
C VAL A 152 -2.81 0.98 -19.45
N LYS A 153 -4.01 0.39 -19.35
CA LYS A 153 -4.22 -1.02 -19.71
C LYS A 153 -3.91 -1.26 -21.18
N ARG A 154 -3.18 -2.34 -21.47
CA ARG A 154 -2.93 -2.79 -22.84
C ARG A 154 -4.17 -3.53 -23.36
N PHE A 155 -4.65 -3.16 -24.54
CA PHE A 155 -5.94 -3.59 -25.07
C PHE A 155 -6.10 -5.13 -25.18
N ASP A 156 -5.10 -5.82 -25.75
CA ASP A 156 -5.20 -7.27 -26.01
C ASP A 156 -4.81 -8.17 -24.83
N TYR A 157 -4.52 -7.60 -23.65
CA TYR A 157 -3.93 -8.33 -22.53
C TYR A 157 -4.70 -8.06 -21.25
N GLN A 158 -4.96 -9.13 -20.48
CA GLN A 158 -5.81 -9.02 -19.29
C GLN A 158 -5.20 -8.18 -18.18
N ASN A 159 -3.89 -8.34 -17.93
CA ASN A 159 -3.21 -7.77 -16.77
C ASN A 159 -1.94 -6.99 -17.14
N GLU A 160 -1.77 -6.58 -18.40
CA GLU A 160 -0.61 -5.78 -18.81
C GLU A 160 -0.96 -4.30 -18.91
N PHE A 161 -0.02 -3.47 -18.50
CA PHE A 161 -0.17 -2.04 -18.36
C PHE A 161 1.11 -1.31 -18.79
N PHE A 162 0.95 -0.05 -19.17
CA PHE A 162 2.05 0.88 -19.34
C PHE A 162 1.96 1.96 -18.28
N VAL A 163 3.09 2.26 -17.64
CA VAL A 163 3.20 3.45 -16.79
C VAL A 163 3.18 4.66 -17.71
N ASN A 164 2.18 5.53 -17.56
CA ASN A 164 2.10 6.73 -18.35
C ASN A 164 3.10 7.77 -17.86
N LYS A 165 4.19 7.96 -18.62
CA LYS A 165 5.22 8.98 -18.36
C LYS A 165 4.91 10.33 -19.03
N PHE A 166 3.78 10.46 -19.74
CA PHE A 166 3.45 11.62 -20.58
C PHE A 166 2.29 12.47 -20.03
N ILE A 167 1.64 12.06 -18.95
CA ILE A 167 0.64 12.86 -18.25
C ILE A 167 1.36 13.76 -17.24
N PHE A 168 1.74 14.93 -17.77
CA PHE A 168 2.20 16.18 -17.14
C PHE A 168 3.65 16.26 -16.60
N ASN A 169 4.40 17.15 -17.27
CA ASN A 169 5.48 17.98 -16.73
C ASN A 169 4.93 19.06 -15.80
#